data_AF-A0A2D9SN73-F1
#
_entry.id   AF-A0A2D9SN73-F1
#
_cell.length_a   1.000
_cell.length_b   1.000
_cell.length_c   1.000
_cell.angle_alpha   90.00
_cell.angle_beta   90.00
_cell.angle_gamma   90.00
#
_symmetry.space_group_name_H-M   'P 1'
#
loop_
_entity.id
_entity.type
_entity.pdbx_description
1 polymer ?
#
loop_
_entity_poly.entity_id
_entity_poly.type
_entity_poly.pdbx_seq_one_letter_code
_entity_poly.pdbx_strand_id
1 'polypeptide(L)'
;MANEMEFIEGLFAKAPHENAPGFVKAKVNIKRNDLIQWLSARDDEWINIDIKEARSGKWYASVDKWQPNEVTDASAVQTPPPVSVPAGFDDGPPEDYQEGNLTDDDIPF
;
A
#
# COMPACT_ATOMS: atom_id res chain seq x y z
N MET A 1 -4.70 0.51 25.15
CA MET A 1 -4.91 1.85 24.55
C MET A 1 -6.34 1.87 24.04
N ALA A 2 -7.14 2.86 24.46
CA ALA A 2 -8.57 2.90 24.15
C ALA A 2 -8.75 2.98 22.63
N ASN A 3 -9.24 1.88 22.05
CA ASN A 3 -9.67 1.88 20.65
C ASN A 3 -10.99 2.65 20.60
N GLU A 4 -10.87 3.98 20.62
CA GLU A 4 -12.00 4.90 20.60
C GLU A 4 -12.62 4.84 19.21
N MET A 5 -13.43 3.81 19.01
CA MET A 5 -14.25 3.64 17.82
C MET A 5 -15.26 4.79 17.78
N GLU A 6 -15.01 5.72 16.88
CA GLU A 6 -15.88 6.86 16.67
C GLU A 6 -17.06 6.44 15.78
N PHE A 7 -18.26 6.48 16.34
CA PHE A 7 -19.48 6.16 15.61
C PHE A 7 -19.95 7.38 14.82
N ILE A 8 -20.46 7.14 13.61
CA ILE A 8 -21.05 8.19 12.78
C ILE A 8 -22.49 8.43 13.23
N GLU A 9 -22.80 9.64 13.67
CA GLU A 9 -24.18 10.01 13.97
C GLU A 9 -25.00 10.11 12.69
N GLY A 10 -26.19 9.50 12.72
CA GLY A 10 -27.09 9.49 11.57
C GLY A 10 -26.81 8.41 10.53
N LEU A 11 -25.75 7.60 10.66
CA LEU A 11 -25.47 6.48 9.75
C LEU A 11 -25.68 5.14 10.44
N PHE A 12 -26.64 4.36 9.95
CA PHE A 12 -27.00 3.06 10.51
C PHE A 12 -26.79 1.94 9.50
N ALA A 13 -25.78 1.11 9.74
CA ALA A 13 -25.58 -0.13 8.99
C ALA A 13 -26.49 -1.24 9.52
N LYS A 14 -27.07 -2.02 8.62
CA LYS A 14 -27.93 -3.17 8.94
C LYS A 14 -27.54 -4.34 8.05
N ALA A 15 -27.67 -5.54 8.61
CA ALA A 15 -27.53 -6.77 7.85
C ALA A 15 -28.50 -6.80 6.65
N PRO A 16 -28.09 -7.40 5.51
CA PRO A 16 -28.99 -7.62 4.40
C PRO A 16 -30.16 -8.51 4.84
N HIS A 17 -31.31 -8.34 4.17
CA HIS A 17 -32.52 -9.12 4.47
C HIS A 17 -32.39 -10.54 3.91
N GLU A 18 -33.12 -11.51 4.48
CA GLU A 18 -33.08 -12.92 4.04
C GLU A 18 -33.51 -13.11 2.57
N ASN A 19 -34.29 -12.17 2.03
CA ASN A 19 -34.70 -12.14 0.62
C ASN A 19 -33.84 -11.19 -0.24
N ALA A 20 -32.71 -10.71 0.28
CA ALA A 20 -31.87 -9.77 -0.46
C ALA A 20 -31.19 -10.48 -1.63
N PRO A 21 -31.12 -9.85 -2.81
CA PRO A 21 -30.27 -10.33 -3.89
C PRO A 21 -28.82 -10.49 -3.40
N GLY A 22 -28.12 -11.55 -3.83
CA GLY A 22 -26.78 -11.90 -3.31
C GLY A 22 -25.69 -10.83 -3.50
N PHE A 23 -25.93 -9.81 -4.33
CA PHE A 23 -25.03 -8.67 -4.47
C PHE A 23 -25.20 -7.59 -3.38
N VAL A 24 -26.29 -7.64 -2.60
CA VAL A 24 -26.55 -6.69 -1.51
C VAL A 24 -25.82 -7.14 -0.25
N LYS A 25 -24.66 -6.53 0.01
CA LYS A 25 -23.81 -6.89 1.17
C LYS A 25 -24.25 -6.25 2.49
N ALA A 26 -24.90 -5.10 2.44
CA ALA A 26 -25.40 -4.39 3.62
C ALA A 26 -26.53 -3.44 3.24
N LYS A 27 -27.36 -3.07 4.22
CA LYS A 27 -28.33 -1.98 4.09
C LYS A 27 -27.90 -0.82 4.96
N VAL A 28 -27.66 0.33 4.36
CA VAL A 28 -27.31 1.57 5.09
C VAL A 28 -28.52 2.48 5.13
N ASN A 29 -28.88 2.96 6.32
CA ASN A 29 -29.89 4.00 6.50
C ASN A 29 -29.20 5.28 6.94
N ILE A 30 -29.52 6.37 6.26
CA ILE A 30 -28.91 7.67 6.52
C ILE A 30 -30.02 8.61 7.00
N LYS A 31 -29.89 9.11 8.23
CA LYS A 31 -30.60 10.30 8.68
C LYS A 31 -29.84 11.51 8.17
N ARG A 32 -30.36 12.10 7.09
CA ARG A 32 -29.72 13.24 6.42
C ARG A 32 -29.36 14.37 7.38
N ASN A 33 -30.25 14.73 8.30
CA ASN A 33 -30.04 15.89 9.18
C ASN A 33 -28.89 15.63 10.17
N ASP A 34 -28.94 14.52 10.90
CA ASP A 34 -27.89 14.10 11.84
C ASP A 34 -26.54 13.91 11.13
N LEU A 35 -26.52 13.25 9.97
CA LEU A 35 -25.27 13.04 9.23
C LEU A 35 -24.66 14.36 8.74
N ILE A 36 -25.47 15.32 8.27
CA ILE A 36 -24.96 16.63 7.87
C ILE A 36 -24.40 17.38 9.07
N GLN A 37 -25.05 17.33 10.24
CA GLN A 37 -24.50 17.97 11.44
C GLN A 37 -23.16 17.35 11.85
N TRP A 38 -23.07 16.03 11.81
CA TRP A 38 -21.83 15.30 12.09
C TRP A 38 -20.72 15.64 11.09
N LEU A 39 -21.04 15.68 9.78
CA LEU A 39 -20.08 16.05 8.73
C LEU A 39 -19.67 17.53 8.81
N SER A 40 -20.61 18.44 9.13
CA SER A 40 -20.33 19.87 9.22
C SER A 40 -19.44 20.23 10.41
N ALA A 41 -19.35 19.35 11.41
CA ALA A 41 -18.44 19.49 12.54
C ALA A 41 -17.00 19.06 12.20
N ARG A 42 -16.74 18.59 10.98
CA ARG A 42 -15.44 18.06 10.55
C ARG A 42 -14.95 18.80 9.31
N ASP A 43 -13.64 18.97 9.20
CA ASP A 43 -12.97 19.57 8.05
C ASP A 43 -12.19 18.54 7.21
N ASP A 44 -12.44 17.24 7.43
CA ASP A 44 -11.76 16.16 6.73
C ASP A 44 -12.20 16.07 5.27
N GLU A 45 -11.25 16.10 4.33
CA GLU A 45 -11.54 15.91 2.89
C GLU A 45 -11.97 14.46 2.59
N TRP A 46 -11.38 13.49 3.30
CA TRP A 46 -11.65 12.06 3.14
C TRP A 46 -11.95 11.41 4.48
N ILE A 47 -13.10 10.75 4.58
CA ILE A 47 -13.53 10.04 5.80
C ILE A 47 -13.65 8.56 5.47
N ASN A 48 -12.79 7.74 6.09
CA ASN A 48 -12.85 6.28 5.97
C ASN A 48 -13.85 5.72 6.98
N ILE A 49 -14.75 4.85 6.53
CA ILE A 49 -15.80 4.26 7.35
C ILE A 49 -15.76 2.74 7.20
N ASP A 50 -15.60 2.04 8.32
CA ASP A 50 -15.74 0.59 8.41
C ASP A 50 -17.16 0.20 8.81
N ILE A 51 -17.69 -0.86 8.20
CA ILE A 51 -18.92 -1.52 8.66
C ILE A 51 -18.53 -2.81 9.39
N LYS A 52 -18.84 -2.87 10.69
CA LYS A 52 -18.49 -3.99 11.57
C LYS A 52 -19.74 -4.63 12.17
N GLU A 53 -19.68 -5.93 12.41
CA GLU A 53 -20.73 -6.67 13.11
C GLU A 53 -20.37 -6.75 14.60
N ALA A 54 -21.28 -6.28 15.47
CA ALA A 54 -21.16 -6.46 16.90
C ALA A 54 -21.44 -7.91 17.27
N ARG A 55 -20.88 -8.37 18.38
CA ARG A 55 -21.14 -9.72 18.93
C ARG A 55 -22.63 -10.01 19.16
N SER A 56 -23.46 -8.96 19.29
CA SER A 56 -24.92 -9.05 19.39
C SER A 56 -25.63 -9.26 18.04
N GLY A 57 -24.91 -9.41 16.92
CA GLY A 57 -25.46 -9.52 15.56
C GLY A 57 -25.93 -8.18 14.97
N LYS A 58 -25.68 -7.05 15.65
CA LYS A 58 -26.02 -5.71 15.15
C LYS A 58 -24.84 -5.15 14.36
N TRP A 59 -25.11 -4.69 13.15
CA TRP A 59 -24.12 -4.02 12.33
C TRP A 59 -24.02 -2.55 12.76
N TYR A 60 -22.81 -2.01 12.73
CA TYR A 60 -22.54 -0.61 13.03
C TYR A 60 -21.45 -0.09 12.09
N ALA A 61 -21.42 1.22 11.92
CA ALA A 61 -20.38 1.89 11.17
C ALA A 61 -19.47 2.67 12.13
N SER A 62 -18.16 2.56 11.94
CA SER A 62 -17.15 3.28 12.70
C SER A 62 -16.21 4.02 11.76
N VAL A 63 -15.82 5.24 12.10
CA VAL A 63 -14.76 5.94 11.37
C VAL A 63 -13.44 5.23 11.61
N ASP A 64 -12.78 4.85 10.54
CA ASP A 64 -11.43 4.34 10.59
C ASP A 64 -10.45 5.52 10.58
N LYS A 65 -9.78 5.72 11.72
CA LYS A 65 -8.73 6.74 11.91
C LYS A 65 -7.34 6.10 11.82
N TRP A 66 -7.22 4.95 11.16
CA TRP A 66 -5.96 4.23 11.09
C TRP A 66 -4.91 5.09 10.38
N GLN A 67 -3.92 5.52 11.15
CA GLN A 67 -2.66 6.00 10.60
C GLN A 67 -1.77 4.77 10.41
N PRO A 68 -1.09 4.61 9.27
CA PRO A 68 -0.05 3.61 9.16
C PRO A 68 0.94 3.87 10.29
N ASN A 69 0.95 3.00 11.28
CA ASN A 69 2.06 2.95 12.20
C ASN A 69 3.23 2.63 11.29
N GLU A 70 4.11 3.60 11.05
CA GLU A 70 5.37 3.36 10.38
C GLU A 70 5.99 2.18 11.11
N VAL A 71 5.89 1.00 10.51
CA VAL A 71 6.82 -0.06 10.82
C VAL A 71 8.11 0.55 10.36
N THR A 72 8.85 1.13 11.30
CA THR A 72 10.28 1.33 11.15
C THR A 72 10.84 -0.07 11.01
N ASP A 73 10.68 -0.62 9.81
CA ASP A 73 11.38 -1.77 9.32
C ASP A 73 12.82 -1.27 9.14
N ALA A 74 13.51 -1.16 10.26
CA ALA A 74 14.96 -1.19 10.31
C ALA A 74 15.44 -2.64 10.11
N SER A 75 14.73 -3.44 9.31
CA SER A 75 15.20 -4.71 8.81
C SER A 75 16.06 -4.42 7.58
N ALA A 76 17.26 -3.96 7.87
CA ALA A 76 18.47 -4.29 7.14
C ALA A 76 18.33 -4.40 5.61
N VAL A 77 18.34 -3.26 4.91
CA VAL A 77 19.02 -3.22 3.61
C VAL A 77 20.52 -3.29 3.92
N GLN A 78 21.01 -4.50 4.16
CA GLN A 78 22.41 -4.81 3.95
C GLN A 78 22.64 -4.65 2.46
N THR A 79 23.11 -3.48 2.05
CA THR A 79 23.85 -3.35 0.80
C THR A 79 24.93 -4.44 0.86
N PRO A 80 25.01 -5.39 -0.08
CA PRO A 80 26.16 -6.27 -0.13
C PRO A 80 27.41 -5.37 -0.14
N PRO A 81 28.41 -5.63 0.70
CA PRO A 81 29.62 -4.83 0.71
C PRO A 81 30.17 -4.76 -0.73
N PRO A 82 30.69 -3.61 -1.18
CA PRO A 82 31.36 -3.56 -2.47
C PRO A 82 32.45 -4.63 -2.44
N VAL A 83 32.35 -5.58 -3.38
CA VAL A 83 33.42 -6.54 -3.64
C VAL A 83 34.66 -5.74 -4.02
N SER A 84 35.54 -5.54 -3.05
CA SER A 84 36.90 -5.08 -3.30
C SER A 84 37.54 -6.13 -4.21
N VAL A 85 37.66 -5.81 -5.50
CA VAL A 85 38.51 -6.58 -6.41
C VAL A 85 39.93 -6.53 -5.82
N PRO A 86 40.53 -7.66 -5.40
CA PRO A 86 41.92 -7.64 -4.96
C PRO A 86 42.81 -7.37 -6.17
N ALA A 87 43.63 -6.32 -6.07
CA ALA A 87 44.75 -6.10 -6.96
C ALA A 87 45.72 -7.29 -6.83
N GLY A 88 45.75 -8.17 -7.84
CA GLY A 88 46.73 -9.27 -7.87
C GLY A 88 46.24 -10.58 -8.49
N PHE A 89 45.67 -10.55 -9.69
CA PHE A 89 45.73 -11.71 -10.58
C PHE A 89 46.51 -11.31 -11.83
N ASP A 90 47.82 -11.42 -11.68
CA ASP A 90 48.80 -11.58 -12.75
C ASP A 90 48.52 -12.95 -13.40
N ASP A 91 47.70 -12.96 -14.44
CA ASP A 91 47.62 -14.05 -15.42
C ASP A 91 47.40 -13.38 -16.77
N GLY A 92 48.53 -12.94 -17.34
CA GLY A 92 48.55 -12.28 -18.64
C GLY A 92 48.13 -13.25 -19.74
N PRO A 93 47.28 -12.84 -20.70
CA PRO A 93 47.07 -13.63 -21.90
C PRO A 93 48.41 -13.74 -22.67
N PRO A 94 48.71 -14.90 -23.29
CA PRO A 94 49.96 -15.10 -24.02
C PRO A 94 50.14 -14.09 -25.14
N GLU A 95 51.40 -13.65 -25.30
CA GLU A 95 51.93 -12.84 -26.39
C GLU A 95 51.45 -13.35 -27.75
N ASP A 96 50.72 -12.51 -28.49
CA ASP A 96 50.79 -12.30 -29.94
C ASP A 96 49.46 -11.71 -30.47
N TYR A 97 49.26 -10.41 -30.29
CA TYR A 97 48.41 -9.61 -31.19
C TYR A 97 49.10 -8.27 -31.37
N GLN A 98 50.20 -8.30 -32.12
CA GLN A 98 50.73 -7.13 -32.78
C GLN A 98 49.79 -6.69 -33.91
N GLU A 99 49.96 -5.42 -34.27
CA GLU A 99 49.44 -4.71 -35.46
C GLU A 99 48.04 -4.13 -35.28
N GLY A 100 47.85 -2.81 -35.21
CA GLY A 100 48.56 -1.78 -35.98
C GLY A 100 47.95 -1.70 -37.37
N ASN A 101 47.11 -0.69 -37.57
CA ASN A 101 46.77 -0.10 -38.87
C ASN A 101 45.97 -0.98 -39.86
N LEU A 102 44.66 -1.10 -39.66
CA LEU A 102 43.72 -1.41 -40.74
C LEU A 102 43.01 -0.12 -41.15
N THR A 103 43.51 0.49 -42.22
CA THR A 103 42.84 1.56 -42.95
C THR A 103 41.60 1.03 -43.68
N ASP A 104 40.61 1.91 -43.80
CA ASP A 104 39.32 1.77 -44.49
C ASP A 104 39.48 1.48 -46.00
N ASP A 105 40.04 0.31 -46.39
CA ASP A 105 40.12 -0.10 -47.82
C ASP A 105 40.18 -1.62 -48.08
N ASP A 106 40.11 -2.51 -47.06
CA ASP A 106 40.18 -3.99 -47.26
C ASP A 106 38.93 -4.74 -46.75
N ILE A 107 37.73 -4.16 -46.89
CA ILE A 107 36.47 -4.91 -46.70
C ILE A 107 35.99 -5.36 -48.08
N PRO A 108 36.24 -6.60 -48.52
CA PRO A 108 35.57 -7.11 -49.72
C PRO A 108 34.07 -7.32 -49.46
N PHE A 109 33.26 -6.91 -50.43
CA PHE A 109 31.81 -7.13 -50.53
C PHE A 109 31.42 -8.61 -50.48
#